data_AF-A0A382HNX2-F1
#
_entry.id   AF-A0A382HNX2-F1
#
_cell.length_a   1.000
_cell.length_b   1.000
_cell.length_c   1.000
_cell.angle_alpha   90.00
_cell.angle_beta   90.00
_cell.angle_gamma   90.00
#
_symmetry.space_group_name_H-M   'P 1'
#
loop_
_entity.id
_entity.type
_entity.pdbx_description
1 polymer ?
#
loop_
_entity_poly.entity_id
_entity_poly.type
_entity_poly.pdbx_seq_one_letter_code
_entity_poly.pdbx_strand_id
1 'polypeptide(L)'
;QEWATVQYASPFAGAISQDEAEGKSVMFDSSAGDYNSVFTSYGMWFPQVKINNKVIVFFAENDFEKGYYFANCLPDYQNHTLPGLASSKKKTGGSGGLSALISAGPTAGGGGEDGNVVGAERGIVMPGEVPPGVEGDTAGAERVPHPLTNALKAQGLDKDHIRGHSSSSARRDLTSKCFGILTPGQHQFVMDDDADQPLIRLRTSNGSQILINDAGDGFIYFITKNGKSWLNMHGDGTIDVYSAKDISFTAENNINFFAQKEININANQNLGIVSTTGNVQIETKQKDVMLLAQESMKIASGTKTIELQCPANIVLAGAKVDLMPAAPPGGKIEPLEPTNLPGDQGSAFVKRLPEQEPWKGHIDLGEEAMVIDGYS
;
A
#
# COMPACT_ATOMS: atom_id res chain seq x y z
N GLN A 1 22.85 -3.56 -45.11
CA GLN A 1 21.67 -3.58 -44.23
C GLN A 1 20.88 -2.32 -44.54
N GLU A 2 19.76 -2.46 -45.23
CA GLU A 2 18.78 -1.37 -45.32
C GLU A 2 18.00 -1.33 -44.01
N TRP A 3 17.95 -0.15 -43.40
CA TRP A 3 17.17 0.10 -42.20
C TRP A 3 15.84 0.73 -42.64
N ALA A 4 14.73 0.12 -42.24
CA ALA A 4 13.40 0.68 -42.44
C ALA A 4 12.94 1.38 -41.16
N THR A 5 12.50 2.63 -41.27
CA THR A 5 11.86 3.35 -40.16
C THR A 5 10.41 2.90 -40.06
N VAL A 6 9.99 2.46 -38.88
CA VAL A 6 8.63 1.98 -38.63
C VAL A 6 7.99 2.71 -37.46
N GLN A 7 6.70 2.98 -37.54
CA GLN A 7 5.95 3.70 -36.51
C GLN A 7 5.19 2.74 -35.60
N TYR A 8 5.02 3.11 -34.33
CA TYR A 8 4.18 2.35 -33.41
C TYR A 8 2.71 2.58 -33.73
N ALA A 9 1.98 1.50 -34.00
CA ALA A 9 0.53 1.50 -34.15
C ALA A 9 -0.07 0.86 -32.90
N SER A 10 -0.59 1.69 -31.98
CA SER A 10 -1.33 1.16 -30.83
C SER A 10 -2.68 0.59 -31.30
N PRO A 11 -3.00 -0.68 -31.00
CA PRO A 11 -4.29 -1.28 -31.37
C PRO A 11 -5.47 -0.75 -30.54
N PHE A 12 -5.19 0.01 -29.47
CA PHE A 12 -6.20 0.51 -28.54
C PHE A 12 -6.19 2.03 -28.40
N ALA A 13 -5.52 2.76 -29.31
CA ALA A 13 -5.51 4.22 -29.33
C ALA A 13 -6.20 4.77 -30.58
N GLY A 14 -6.85 5.92 -30.44
CA GLY A 14 -7.50 6.65 -31.52
C GLY A 14 -7.36 8.15 -31.33
N ALA A 15 -7.79 8.89 -32.35
CA ALA A 15 -7.92 10.34 -32.29
C ALA A 15 -9.27 10.73 -32.90
N ILE A 16 -9.95 11.68 -32.27
CA ILE A 16 -11.13 12.33 -32.84
C ILE A 16 -10.62 13.56 -33.59
N SER A 17 -10.76 13.55 -34.92
CA SER A 17 -10.87 14.81 -35.67
C SER A 17 -12.30 15.30 -35.48
N GLN A 18 -12.51 16.58 -35.19
CA GLN A 18 -13.87 17.12 -35.00
C GLN A 18 -14.74 17.15 -36.28
N ASP A 19 -14.25 16.53 -37.36
CA ASP A 19 -14.89 16.44 -38.67
C ASP A 19 -15.90 15.31 -38.84
N GLU A 20 -16.04 14.39 -37.87
CA GLU A 20 -17.09 13.34 -37.96
C GLU A 20 -18.52 13.90 -37.81
N ALA A 21 -18.68 15.17 -37.38
CA ALA A 21 -19.97 15.83 -37.33
C ALA A 21 -20.35 16.60 -38.63
N GLU A 22 -19.38 17.10 -39.43
CA GLU A 22 -19.69 18.01 -40.56
C GLU A 22 -18.85 17.84 -41.85
N GLY A 23 -17.88 16.91 -41.93
CA GLY A 23 -17.25 16.51 -43.18
C GLY A 23 -16.39 17.56 -43.92
N LYS A 24 -15.66 18.44 -43.22
CA LYS A 24 -14.76 19.44 -43.84
C LYS A 24 -13.39 19.51 -43.17
N SER A 25 -12.38 18.92 -43.83
CA SER A 25 -10.97 18.94 -43.42
C SER A 25 -10.44 20.34 -43.07
N VAL A 26 -10.42 20.72 -41.79
CA VAL A 26 -9.73 21.93 -41.32
C VAL A 26 -8.34 21.56 -40.83
N MET A 27 -7.37 21.77 -41.72
CA MET A 27 -5.96 21.79 -41.38
C MET A 27 -5.67 23.05 -40.56
N PHE A 28 -5.09 22.88 -39.37
CA PHE A 28 -4.29 23.87 -38.64
C PHE A 28 -4.83 25.32 -38.71
N ASP A 29 -5.89 25.63 -37.95
CA ASP A 29 -6.12 27.03 -37.60
C ASP A 29 -5.06 27.46 -36.58
N SER A 30 -4.12 28.31 -37.01
CA SER A 30 -3.09 28.88 -36.15
C SER A 30 -3.64 29.80 -35.05
N SER A 31 -4.97 29.97 -34.99
CA SER A 31 -5.73 30.79 -34.03
C SER A 31 -6.59 29.97 -33.05
N ALA A 32 -6.47 28.64 -33.02
CA ALA A 32 -7.26 27.77 -32.13
C ALA A 32 -6.95 28.01 -30.64
N GLY A 33 -7.56 29.05 -30.07
CA GLY A 33 -7.57 29.35 -28.63
C GLY A 33 -8.66 28.61 -27.85
N ASP A 34 -9.58 27.94 -28.56
CA ASP A 34 -10.69 27.20 -27.97
C ASP A 34 -10.37 25.72 -27.85
N TYR A 35 -10.51 25.17 -26.63
CA TYR A 35 -10.37 23.73 -26.35
C TYR A 35 -11.28 22.86 -27.22
N ASN A 36 -12.40 23.42 -27.66
CA ASN A 36 -13.35 22.77 -28.55
C ASN A 36 -12.95 22.84 -30.04
N SER A 37 -11.72 23.22 -30.39
CA SER A 37 -11.24 23.26 -31.79
C SER A 37 -9.97 22.43 -32.02
N VAL A 38 -9.52 21.68 -31.00
CA VAL A 38 -8.29 20.89 -31.06
C VAL A 38 -8.58 19.38 -31.11
N PHE A 39 -7.70 18.65 -31.79
CA PHE A 39 -7.74 17.18 -31.82
C PHE A 39 -7.63 16.60 -30.41
N THR A 40 -8.44 15.58 -30.13
CA THR A 40 -8.39 14.86 -28.86
C THR A 40 -8.07 13.39 -29.11
N SER A 41 -6.94 12.91 -28.58
CA SER A 41 -6.56 11.49 -28.59
C SER A 41 -7.11 10.75 -27.38
N TYR A 42 -7.37 9.45 -27.53
CA TYR A 42 -7.90 8.59 -26.48
C TYR A 42 -7.36 7.16 -26.60
N GLY A 43 -7.46 6.37 -25.52
CA GLY A 43 -7.11 4.94 -25.51
C GLY A 43 -5.82 4.60 -24.76
N MET A 44 -5.25 3.41 -25.04
CA MET A 44 -4.03 2.94 -24.36
C MET A 44 -2.79 3.18 -25.24
N TRP A 45 -1.74 3.76 -24.65
CA TRP A 45 -0.46 3.97 -25.32
C TRP A 45 0.66 3.25 -24.57
N PHE A 46 1.23 2.22 -25.19
CA PHE A 46 2.31 1.46 -24.60
C PHE A 46 3.67 2.06 -24.96
N PRO A 47 4.67 1.98 -24.07
CA PRO A 47 6.01 2.46 -24.36
C PRO A 47 6.64 1.66 -25.51
N GLN A 48 7.47 2.35 -26.27
CA GLN A 48 8.20 1.80 -27.41
C GLN A 48 9.04 0.59 -26.98
N VAL A 49 9.21 -0.37 -27.90
CA VAL A 49 10.07 -1.52 -27.66
C VAL A 49 11.51 -1.09 -27.40
N LYS A 50 12.16 -1.79 -26.48
CA LYS A 50 13.59 -1.57 -26.20
C LYS A 50 14.43 -2.23 -27.29
N ILE A 51 15.64 -1.70 -27.49
CA ILE A 51 16.66 -2.27 -28.39
C ILE A 51 16.84 -3.76 -28.09
N ASN A 52 17.09 -4.57 -29.12
CA ASN A 52 17.26 -6.04 -29.07
C ASN A 52 15.99 -6.87 -28.81
N ASN A 53 14.79 -6.29 -28.94
CA ASN A 53 13.54 -7.06 -28.97
C ASN A 53 13.06 -7.31 -30.40
N LYS A 54 12.33 -8.42 -30.59
CA LYS A 54 11.72 -8.77 -31.87
C LYS A 54 10.31 -8.19 -31.94
N VAL A 55 9.94 -7.60 -33.06
CA VAL A 55 8.59 -7.05 -33.28
C VAL A 55 7.98 -7.60 -34.55
N ILE A 56 6.64 -7.65 -34.58
CA ILE A 56 5.89 -7.90 -35.80
C ILE A 56 5.67 -6.55 -36.49
N VAL A 57 6.19 -6.44 -37.72
CA VAL A 57 6.07 -5.26 -38.57
C VAL A 57 5.19 -5.60 -39.76
N PHE A 58 4.32 -4.68 -40.14
CA PHE A 58 3.55 -4.71 -41.38
C PHE A 58 3.82 -3.44 -42.19
N PHE A 59 3.88 -3.58 -43.52
CA PHE A 59 4.07 -2.48 -44.44
C PHE A 59 2.76 -2.24 -45.18
N ALA A 60 2.22 -1.03 -45.05
CA ALA A 60 0.99 -0.67 -45.76
C ALA A 60 1.29 -0.52 -47.26
N GLU A 61 0.34 -0.94 -48.11
CA GLU A 61 0.36 -0.67 -49.56
C GLU A 61 1.61 -1.20 -50.30
N ASN A 62 2.31 -2.19 -49.74
CA ASN A 62 3.58 -2.71 -50.28
C ASN A 62 4.69 -1.62 -50.36
N ASP A 63 4.60 -0.60 -49.50
CA ASP A 63 5.56 0.49 -49.39
C ASP A 63 6.43 0.33 -48.14
N PHE A 64 7.75 0.23 -48.34
CA PHE A 64 8.72 0.06 -47.27
C PHE A 64 8.86 1.31 -46.38
N GLU A 65 8.40 2.49 -46.85
CA GLU A 65 8.40 3.71 -46.05
C GLU A 65 7.20 3.79 -45.08
N LYS A 66 6.14 3.01 -45.31
CA LYS A 66 4.91 2.98 -44.50
C LYS A 66 4.85 1.75 -43.59
N GLY A 67 5.92 1.53 -42.84
CA GLY A 67 6.01 0.43 -41.89
C GLY A 67 5.40 0.77 -40.52
N TYR A 68 4.64 -0.17 -39.97
CA TYR A 68 4.03 -0.07 -38.64
C TYR A 68 4.30 -1.33 -37.83
N TYR A 69 4.43 -1.20 -36.51
CA TYR A 69 4.51 -2.33 -35.60
C TYR A 69 3.49 -2.18 -34.47
N PHE A 70 2.91 -3.30 -34.04
CA PHE A 70 1.88 -3.31 -32.98
C PHE A 70 2.13 -4.37 -31.88
N ALA A 71 2.96 -5.38 -32.15
CA ALA A 71 3.22 -6.49 -31.23
C ALA A 71 4.71 -6.74 -31.02
N ASN A 72 5.07 -7.08 -29.77
CA ASN A 72 6.40 -7.52 -29.37
C ASN A 72 6.40 -9.05 -29.23
N CYS A 73 7.40 -9.70 -29.82
CA CYS A 73 7.66 -11.13 -29.67
C CYS A 73 8.62 -11.32 -28.50
N LEU A 74 8.07 -11.67 -27.34
CA LEU A 74 8.85 -11.96 -26.15
C LEU A 74 9.77 -13.17 -26.41
N PRO A 75 11.05 -13.13 -25.97
CA PRO A 75 11.93 -14.29 -26.03
C PRO A 75 11.38 -15.46 -25.20
N ASP A 76 11.67 -16.68 -25.64
CA ASP A 76 11.27 -17.88 -24.91
C ASP A 76 11.82 -17.84 -23.48
N TYR A 77 10.97 -18.20 -22.51
CA TYR A 77 11.28 -18.24 -21.08
C TYR A 77 11.59 -16.88 -20.39
N GLN A 78 11.25 -15.73 -21.01
CA GLN A 78 11.49 -14.39 -20.46
C GLN A 78 10.24 -13.55 -20.17
N ASN A 79 9.22 -14.16 -19.61
CA ASN A 79 7.96 -13.48 -19.30
C ASN A 79 7.37 -13.91 -17.96
N HIS A 80 8.21 -14.33 -17.02
CA HIS A 80 7.76 -14.83 -15.73
C HIS A 80 7.18 -13.73 -14.85
N THR A 81 7.64 -12.49 -15.02
CA THR A 81 7.17 -11.34 -14.25
C THR A 81 5.86 -10.76 -14.79
N LEU A 82 5.43 -11.17 -15.99
CA LEU A 82 4.16 -10.71 -16.55
C LEU A 82 2.99 -11.53 -15.98
N PRO A 83 1.88 -10.91 -15.56
CA PRO A 83 1.66 -9.47 -15.38
C PRO A 83 2.07 -8.94 -13.98
N GLY A 84 2.39 -9.83 -13.02
CA GLY A 84 2.36 -9.49 -11.59
C GLY A 84 3.58 -9.84 -10.74
N LEU A 85 4.80 -9.89 -11.30
CA LEU A 85 6.05 -10.12 -10.56
C LEU A 85 5.98 -11.29 -9.57
N ALA A 86 5.71 -12.49 -10.08
CA ALA A 86 5.55 -13.66 -9.23
C ALA A 86 6.81 -13.96 -8.40
N SER A 87 6.58 -14.38 -7.15
CA SER A 87 7.61 -14.76 -6.19
C SER A 87 8.14 -16.16 -6.45
N SER A 88 9.37 -16.44 -6.01
CA SER A 88 9.97 -17.78 -6.08
C SER A 88 10.81 -18.10 -4.84
N LYS A 89 10.86 -19.38 -4.48
CA LYS A 89 11.59 -19.90 -3.31
C LYS A 89 13.13 -19.87 -3.44
N LYS A 90 13.70 -19.55 -4.61
CA LYS A 90 15.15 -19.73 -4.89
C LYS A 90 15.91 -18.40 -4.98
N LYS A 91 16.75 -18.10 -3.98
CA LYS A 91 17.63 -16.91 -3.89
C LYS A 91 18.94 -17.14 -4.65
N THR A 92 19.50 -16.10 -5.27
CA THR A 92 20.92 -16.03 -5.67
C THR A 92 21.85 -15.96 -4.46
N GLY A 93 22.72 -16.95 -4.28
CA GLY A 93 23.74 -17.03 -3.23
C GLY A 93 23.72 -18.30 -2.38
N GLY A 94 22.89 -19.29 -2.70
CA GLY A 94 22.87 -20.59 -2.02
C GLY A 94 24.00 -21.51 -2.51
N SER A 95 25.23 -21.01 -2.61
CA SER A 95 26.36 -21.83 -3.01
C SER A 95 26.80 -22.70 -1.83
N GLY A 96 26.18 -23.87 -1.71
CA GLY A 96 26.88 -25.10 -1.31
C GLY A 96 27.90 -25.56 -2.36
N GLY A 97 28.38 -24.65 -3.21
CA GLY A 97 29.51 -24.84 -4.09
C GLY A 97 30.78 -24.79 -3.26
N LEU A 98 31.61 -25.80 -3.45
CA LEU A 98 32.89 -26.15 -2.83
C LEU A 98 33.94 -25.01 -2.68
N SER A 99 33.63 -23.76 -3.03
CA SER A 99 34.52 -22.60 -3.01
C SER A 99 34.41 -21.73 -1.74
N ALA A 100 33.36 -21.87 -0.92
CA ALA A 100 33.15 -21.04 0.28
C ALA A 100 33.90 -21.54 1.53
N LEU A 101 34.57 -22.69 1.47
CA LEU A 101 35.32 -23.27 2.58
C LEU A 101 36.76 -22.70 2.74
N ILE A 102 37.23 -21.83 1.83
CA ILE A 102 38.66 -21.43 1.79
C ILE A 102 38.90 -19.95 2.11
N SER A 103 37.91 -19.06 2.04
CA SER A 103 38.14 -17.63 2.29
C SER A 103 37.21 -17.08 3.37
N ALA A 104 37.48 -17.43 4.62
CA ALA A 104 36.92 -16.75 5.78
C ALA A 104 37.50 -15.32 5.86
N GLY A 105 36.64 -14.32 5.69
CA GLY A 105 36.90 -12.92 6.03
C GLY A 105 35.62 -12.31 6.61
N PRO A 106 35.63 -11.74 7.84
CA PRO A 106 34.40 -11.44 8.56
C PRO A 106 33.90 -10.04 8.20
N THR A 107 32.89 -9.92 7.33
CA THR A 107 32.08 -8.68 7.31
C THR A 107 30.68 -8.89 6.74
N ALA A 108 29.69 -8.53 7.56
CA ALA A 108 28.32 -8.12 7.24
C ALA A 108 27.30 -9.17 6.75
N GLY A 109 26.36 -9.46 7.67
CA GLY A 109 24.93 -9.58 7.32
C GLY A 109 24.42 -11.00 7.13
N GLY A 110 24.02 -11.64 8.23
CA GLY A 110 23.46 -12.99 8.27
C GLY A 110 22.33 -13.22 7.27
N GLY A 111 22.47 -14.32 6.52
CA GLY A 111 21.39 -14.90 5.74
C GLY A 111 20.29 -15.39 6.68
N GLY A 112 19.09 -14.83 6.52
CA GLY A 112 17.87 -15.49 6.97
C GLY A 112 17.46 -16.50 5.91
N GLU A 113 17.58 -17.77 6.25
CA GLU A 113 16.79 -18.88 5.70
C GLU A 113 15.29 -18.54 5.93
N ASP A 114 14.40 -18.96 5.02
CA ASP A 114 12.94 -18.80 5.09
C ASP A 114 12.35 -17.42 4.73
N GLY A 115 12.58 -16.98 3.49
CA GLY A 115 11.80 -15.89 2.90
C GLY A 115 11.68 -16.05 1.40
N ASN A 116 10.45 -16.09 0.90
CA ASN A 116 10.16 -15.98 -0.52
C ASN A 116 10.75 -14.68 -1.07
N VAL A 117 11.29 -14.70 -2.29
CA VAL A 117 11.83 -13.49 -2.94
C VAL A 117 11.10 -13.23 -4.23
N VAL A 118 10.81 -11.94 -4.49
CA VAL A 118 10.30 -11.55 -5.80
C VAL A 118 11.45 -11.74 -6.78
N GLY A 119 11.30 -12.71 -7.69
CA GLY A 119 12.33 -13.01 -8.67
C GLY A 119 12.32 -12.00 -9.80
N ALA A 120 13.49 -11.50 -10.22
CA ALA A 120 13.64 -10.81 -11.49
C ALA A 120 13.52 -11.79 -12.67
N GLU A 121 13.34 -11.27 -13.88
CA GLU A 121 13.42 -12.08 -15.11
C GLU A 121 14.78 -12.77 -15.24
N ARG A 122 14.81 -13.94 -15.89
CA ARG A 122 16.05 -14.65 -16.17
C ARG A 122 16.90 -13.85 -17.16
N GLY A 123 18.18 -13.63 -16.82
CA GLY A 123 19.16 -13.12 -17.79
C GLY A 123 19.41 -14.14 -18.90
N ILE A 124 19.48 -13.69 -20.15
CA ILE A 124 19.92 -14.56 -21.27
C ILE A 124 21.44 -14.55 -21.30
N VAL A 125 22.07 -15.74 -21.33
CA VAL A 125 23.35 -15.90 -22.01
C VAL A 125 23.02 -16.00 -23.50
N MET A 126 23.51 -15.07 -24.32
CA MET A 126 23.17 -15.04 -25.75
C MET A 126 23.45 -16.41 -26.41
N PRO A 127 22.64 -16.86 -27.38
CA PRO A 127 22.89 -18.12 -28.07
C PRO A 127 24.24 -18.02 -28.80
N GLY A 128 25.26 -18.69 -28.26
CA GLY A 128 26.65 -18.64 -28.75
C GLY A 128 27.72 -18.58 -27.66
N GLU A 129 27.37 -18.22 -26.42
CA GLU A 129 28.30 -18.16 -25.28
C GLU A 129 28.02 -19.21 -24.20
N VAL A 130 27.22 -20.25 -24.51
CA VAL A 130 27.04 -21.37 -23.59
C VAL A 130 28.25 -22.31 -23.75
N PRO A 131 29.13 -22.48 -22.75
CA PRO A 131 30.24 -23.40 -22.85
C PRO A 131 29.72 -24.82 -23.16
N PRO A 132 30.38 -25.58 -24.06
CA PRO A 132 29.97 -26.94 -24.36
C PRO A 132 29.93 -27.78 -23.07
N GLY A 133 28.75 -28.31 -22.73
CA GLY A 133 28.54 -29.17 -21.55
C GLY A 133 27.68 -28.57 -20.42
N VAL A 134 27.21 -27.32 -20.53
CA VAL A 134 26.15 -26.82 -19.64
C VAL A 134 24.81 -27.17 -20.25
N GLU A 135 24.29 -28.36 -19.94
CA GLU A 135 22.87 -28.63 -20.12
C GLU A 135 22.10 -27.60 -19.30
N GLY A 136 21.29 -26.78 -19.99
CA GLY A 136 20.43 -25.80 -19.33
C GLY A 136 19.38 -26.53 -18.53
N ASP A 137 19.72 -26.89 -17.28
CA ASP A 137 18.75 -27.35 -16.30
C ASP A 137 17.72 -26.21 -16.12
N THR A 138 16.60 -26.39 -16.82
CA THR A 138 15.51 -25.42 -16.86
C THR A 138 14.72 -25.48 -15.56
N ALA A 139 14.89 -26.55 -14.78
CA ALA A 139 14.27 -26.81 -13.49
C ALA A 139 15.01 -26.08 -12.36
N GLY A 140 14.69 -24.79 -12.22
CA GLY A 140 15.01 -24.07 -11.00
C GLY A 140 16.36 -23.36 -10.96
N ALA A 141 16.82 -22.87 -12.12
CA ALA A 141 17.87 -21.86 -12.18
C ALA A 141 17.54 -20.66 -11.27
N GLU A 142 18.54 -20.28 -10.48
CA GLU A 142 18.57 -19.24 -9.45
C GLU A 142 18.19 -17.86 -10.02
N ARG A 143 17.35 -17.08 -9.31
CA ARG A 143 16.89 -15.76 -9.79
C ARG A 143 17.43 -14.63 -8.93
N VAL A 144 17.91 -13.59 -9.61
CA VAL A 144 18.35 -12.36 -8.93
C VAL A 144 17.14 -11.73 -8.23
N PRO A 145 17.26 -11.36 -6.94
CA PRO A 145 16.18 -10.69 -6.22
C PRO A 145 15.81 -9.37 -6.88
N HIS A 146 14.52 -9.17 -7.12
CA HIS A 146 13.98 -7.90 -7.60
C HIS A 146 14.03 -6.84 -6.48
N PRO A 147 14.30 -5.54 -6.77
CA PRO A 147 14.26 -4.45 -5.78
C PRO A 147 12.99 -4.37 -4.93
N LEU A 148 11.85 -4.86 -5.44
CA LEU A 148 10.60 -5.00 -4.68
C LEU A 148 10.77 -5.84 -3.41
N THR A 149 11.66 -6.83 -3.41
CA THR A 149 11.96 -7.64 -2.22
C THR A 149 12.42 -6.76 -1.05
N ASN A 150 13.24 -5.73 -1.32
CA ASN A 150 13.69 -4.80 -0.28
C ASN A 150 12.56 -3.88 0.19
N ALA A 151 11.65 -3.50 -0.71
CA ALA A 151 10.47 -2.73 -0.34
C ALA A 151 9.51 -3.54 0.53
N LEU A 152 9.25 -4.81 0.21
CA LEU A 152 8.41 -5.70 1.03
C LEU A 152 8.99 -5.91 2.43
N LYS A 153 10.33 -6.06 2.53
CA LYS A 153 11.01 -6.10 3.84
C LYS A 153 10.84 -4.82 4.63
N ALA A 154 11.00 -3.66 3.98
CA ALA A 154 10.80 -2.36 4.63
C ALA A 154 9.35 -2.14 5.07
N GLN A 155 8.40 -2.77 4.38
CA GLN A 155 6.98 -2.78 4.71
C GLN A 155 6.61 -3.82 5.77
N GLY A 156 7.49 -4.78 6.10
CA GLY A 156 7.13 -5.91 6.97
C GLY A 156 6.23 -6.97 6.33
N LEU A 157 6.11 -6.98 4.99
CA LEU A 157 5.25 -7.91 4.24
C LEU A 157 6.02 -9.04 3.54
N ASP A 158 7.31 -9.20 3.81
CA ASP A 158 8.16 -10.21 3.14
C ASP A 158 7.79 -11.67 3.51
N LYS A 159 7.09 -11.87 4.63
CA LYS A 159 6.55 -13.18 5.02
C LYS A 159 5.06 -13.31 4.77
N ASP A 160 4.39 -12.22 4.40
CA ASP A 160 2.97 -12.21 4.07
C ASP A 160 2.80 -12.58 2.58
N HIS A 161 2.37 -13.81 2.35
CA HIS A 161 2.18 -14.34 0.99
C HIS A 161 0.97 -13.75 0.27
N ILE A 162 0.00 -13.24 1.02
CA ILE A 162 -1.28 -12.75 0.52
C ILE A 162 -1.14 -11.25 0.19
N ARG A 163 -0.64 -10.45 1.13
CA ARG A 163 -0.51 -8.99 0.98
C ARG A 163 0.81 -8.59 0.33
N GLY A 164 1.90 -9.30 0.61
CA GLY A 164 3.25 -8.95 0.20
C GLY A 164 3.68 -9.59 -1.11
N HIS A 165 3.80 -10.91 -1.13
CA HIS A 165 4.20 -11.60 -2.36
C HIS A 165 3.07 -11.64 -3.39
N SER A 166 3.45 -11.86 -4.64
CA SER A 166 2.54 -12.09 -5.76
C SER A 166 2.78 -13.49 -6.27
N SER A 167 1.72 -14.23 -6.59
CA SER A 167 1.78 -15.50 -7.32
C SER A 167 1.42 -15.32 -8.81
N SER A 168 0.89 -14.16 -9.20
CA SER A 168 0.32 -13.92 -10.52
C SER A 168 1.38 -13.84 -11.63
N SER A 169 1.44 -14.90 -12.45
CA SER A 169 2.30 -14.99 -13.62
C SER A 169 1.63 -15.77 -14.76
N ALA A 170 1.80 -15.27 -15.99
CA ALA A 170 1.33 -15.92 -17.21
C ALA A 170 2.02 -17.27 -17.49
N ARG A 171 3.01 -17.64 -16.68
CA ARG A 171 3.74 -18.91 -16.75
C ARG A 171 3.63 -19.75 -15.48
N ARG A 172 2.83 -19.34 -14.49
CA ARG A 172 2.55 -20.15 -13.29
C ARG A 172 1.77 -21.41 -13.66
N ASP A 173 0.75 -21.24 -14.50
CA ASP A 173 -0.19 -22.29 -14.91
C ASP A 173 -0.07 -22.60 -16.41
N LEU A 174 -0.46 -23.81 -16.82
CA LEU A 174 -0.58 -24.19 -18.24
C LEU A 174 -1.60 -23.32 -18.98
N THR A 175 -2.64 -22.89 -18.27
CA THR A 175 -3.64 -21.93 -18.75
C THR A 175 -3.54 -20.69 -17.88
N SER A 176 -3.21 -19.53 -18.46
CA SER A 176 -3.05 -18.29 -17.69
C SER A 176 -4.37 -17.92 -17.01
N LYS A 177 -4.36 -17.88 -15.68
CA LYS A 177 -5.48 -17.40 -14.85
C LYS A 177 -5.37 -15.93 -14.48
N CYS A 178 -4.25 -15.30 -14.83
CA CYS A 178 -4.00 -13.90 -14.54
C CYS A 178 -4.05 -13.03 -15.80
N PHE A 179 -4.60 -11.83 -15.64
CA PHE A 179 -4.64 -10.78 -16.63
C PHE A 179 -4.05 -9.51 -16.04
N GLY A 180 -3.39 -8.68 -16.84
CA GLY A 180 -2.85 -7.43 -16.31
C GLY A 180 -1.83 -6.73 -17.19
N ILE A 181 -1.29 -5.64 -16.64
CA ILE A 181 -0.34 -4.75 -17.26
C ILE A 181 0.85 -4.58 -16.32
N LEU A 182 2.05 -4.89 -16.84
CA LEU A 182 3.32 -4.56 -16.20
C LEU A 182 4.05 -3.54 -17.08
N THR A 183 4.32 -2.36 -16.51
CA THR A 183 5.11 -1.33 -17.21
C THR A 183 6.60 -1.70 -17.21
N PRO A 184 7.44 -1.14 -18.11
CA PRO A 184 8.90 -1.34 -18.06
C PRO A 184 9.55 -0.88 -16.74
N GLY A 185 8.94 0.10 -16.08
CA GLY A 185 9.33 0.53 -14.74
C GLY A 185 8.86 -0.39 -13.62
N GLN A 186 8.09 -1.43 -13.96
CA GLN A 186 7.55 -2.48 -13.07
C GLN A 186 6.44 -2.03 -12.12
N HIS A 187 5.67 -1.01 -12.53
CA HIS A 187 4.32 -0.79 -11.97
C HIS A 187 3.37 -1.85 -12.52
N GLN A 188 2.53 -2.41 -11.65
CA GLN A 188 1.66 -3.52 -11.96
C GLN A 188 0.18 -3.16 -11.74
N PHE A 189 -0.64 -3.64 -12.67
CA PHE A 189 -2.08 -3.82 -12.51
C PHE A 189 -2.40 -5.27 -12.84
N VAL A 190 -2.95 -6.01 -11.89
CA VAL A 190 -3.14 -7.46 -12.01
C VAL A 190 -4.54 -7.83 -11.55
N MET A 191 -5.18 -8.73 -12.28
CA MET A 191 -6.35 -9.50 -11.89
C MET A 191 -5.94 -10.97 -11.96
N ASP A 192 -6.11 -11.73 -10.87
CA ASP A 192 -5.75 -13.15 -10.81
C ASP A 192 -6.97 -13.93 -10.36
N ASP A 193 -7.44 -14.85 -11.21
CA ASP A 193 -8.58 -15.74 -10.95
C ASP A 193 -8.10 -17.07 -10.32
N ASP A 194 -6.97 -17.03 -9.61
CA ASP A 194 -6.47 -18.21 -8.90
C ASP A 194 -7.47 -18.61 -7.80
N ALA A 195 -7.86 -19.88 -7.76
CA ALA A 195 -8.92 -20.33 -6.86
C ALA A 195 -8.56 -20.15 -5.37
N ASP A 196 -7.28 -20.25 -5.04
CA ASP A 196 -6.78 -20.12 -3.67
C ASP A 196 -6.63 -18.66 -3.24
N GLN A 197 -6.38 -17.74 -4.19
CA GLN A 197 -6.08 -16.33 -3.95
C GLN A 197 -6.60 -15.42 -5.07
N PRO A 198 -7.93 -15.36 -5.30
CA PRO A 198 -8.49 -14.47 -6.30
C PRO A 198 -8.28 -13.01 -5.85
N LEU A 199 -7.69 -12.18 -6.71
CA LEU A 199 -7.32 -10.82 -6.33
C LEU A 199 -7.26 -9.83 -7.48
N ILE A 200 -7.39 -8.55 -7.12
CA ILE A 200 -7.06 -7.41 -7.96
C ILE A 200 -5.99 -6.59 -7.24
N ARG A 201 -4.89 -6.27 -7.93
CA ARG A 201 -3.74 -5.56 -7.35
C ARG A 201 -3.28 -4.41 -8.23
N LEU A 202 -3.15 -3.25 -7.60
CA LEU A 202 -2.44 -2.09 -8.13
C LEU A 202 -1.20 -1.87 -7.26
N ARG A 203 0.00 -1.94 -7.83
CA ARG A 203 1.22 -1.70 -7.07
C ARG A 203 2.24 -0.93 -7.89
N THR A 204 2.92 -0.02 -7.21
CA THR A 204 4.10 0.65 -7.77
C THR A 204 5.31 -0.28 -7.76
N SER A 205 6.30 -0.01 -8.61
CA SER A 205 7.55 -0.79 -8.65
C SER A 205 8.30 -0.87 -7.32
N ASN A 206 8.07 0.12 -6.46
CA ASN A 206 8.66 0.25 -5.15
C ASN A 206 7.73 -0.18 -4.00
N GLY A 207 6.56 -0.79 -4.27
CA GLY A 207 5.79 -1.49 -3.25
C GLY A 207 4.56 -0.77 -2.68
N SER A 208 4.30 0.52 -2.93
CA SER A 208 2.99 1.10 -2.55
C SER A 208 1.88 0.33 -3.26
N GLN A 209 0.83 -0.04 -2.54
CA GLN A 209 -0.16 -1.02 -3.00
C GLN A 209 -1.60 -0.65 -2.63
N ILE A 210 -2.50 -1.02 -3.54
CA ILE A 210 -3.90 -1.32 -3.28
C ILE A 210 -4.13 -2.78 -3.66
N LEU A 211 -4.72 -3.56 -2.77
CA LEU A 211 -5.06 -4.96 -2.97
C LEU A 211 -6.51 -5.19 -2.58
N ILE A 212 -7.25 -5.83 -3.46
CA ILE A 212 -8.58 -6.36 -3.22
C ILE A 212 -8.43 -7.87 -3.34
N ASN A 213 -8.69 -8.60 -2.26
CA ASN A 213 -8.63 -10.04 -2.21
C ASN A 213 -10.03 -10.59 -1.99
N ASP A 214 -10.40 -11.58 -2.79
CA ASP A 214 -11.72 -12.22 -2.77
C ASP A 214 -11.62 -13.68 -2.27
N ALA A 215 -10.51 -14.03 -1.61
CA ALA A 215 -10.32 -15.35 -1.01
C ALA A 215 -11.05 -15.40 0.34
N GLY A 216 -11.84 -16.45 0.58
CA GLY A 216 -12.57 -16.61 1.84
C GLY A 216 -13.55 -15.46 2.07
N ASP A 217 -13.46 -14.80 3.23
CA ASP A 217 -14.29 -13.62 3.56
C ASP A 217 -13.81 -12.34 2.84
N GLY A 218 -12.67 -12.40 2.16
CA GLY A 218 -12.07 -11.29 1.42
C GLY A 218 -11.53 -10.17 2.32
N PHE A 219 -10.75 -9.26 1.73
CA PHE A 219 -10.33 -8.03 2.38
C PHE A 219 -9.84 -6.98 1.37
N ILE A 220 -9.80 -5.72 1.79
CA ILE A 220 -9.24 -4.61 1.01
C ILE A 220 -8.10 -3.98 1.79
N TYR A 221 -6.92 -3.89 1.17
CA TYR A 221 -5.71 -3.44 1.81
C TYR A 221 -4.99 -2.33 1.04
N PHE A 222 -4.58 -1.30 1.78
CA PHE A 222 -3.82 -0.16 1.29
C PHE A 222 -2.53 -0.03 2.10
N ILE A 223 -1.38 0.14 1.45
CA ILE A 223 -0.10 0.36 2.13
C ILE A 223 0.81 1.31 1.34
N THR A 224 1.52 2.15 2.08
CA THR A 224 2.57 3.03 1.54
C THR A 224 3.89 2.26 1.30
N LYS A 225 4.75 2.77 0.40
CA LYS A 225 6.06 2.19 0.06
C LYS A 225 6.87 1.67 1.26
N ASN A 226 6.87 2.38 2.39
CA ASN A 226 7.69 2.04 3.56
C ASN A 226 6.88 1.42 4.72
N GLY A 227 5.61 1.05 4.52
CA GLY A 227 4.76 0.49 5.57
C GLY A 227 4.46 1.41 6.76
N LYS A 228 4.72 2.72 6.61
CA LYS A 228 4.52 3.70 7.67
C LYS A 228 3.05 4.10 7.87
N SER A 229 2.21 3.77 6.90
CA SER A 229 0.77 3.95 6.98
C SER A 229 0.09 2.88 6.16
N TRP A 230 -0.97 2.30 6.72
CA TRP A 230 -1.79 1.28 6.07
C TRP A 230 -3.24 1.36 6.56
N LEU A 231 -4.15 0.84 5.74
CA LEU A 231 -5.56 0.66 6.04
C LEU A 231 -5.97 -0.74 5.58
N ASN A 232 -6.63 -1.50 6.46
CA ASN A 232 -7.18 -2.81 6.12
C ASN A 232 -8.67 -2.85 6.44
N MET A 233 -9.47 -3.31 5.49
CA MET A 233 -10.88 -3.61 5.66
C MET A 233 -11.05 -5.12 5.58
N HIS A 234 -11.29 -5.74 6.72
CA HIS A 234 -11.41 -7.18 6.87
C HIS A 234 -12.79 -7.69 6.42
N GLY A 235 -12.87 -8.94 6.00
CA GLY A 235 -14.12 -9.60 5.61
C GLY A 235 -15.13 -9.76 6.76
N ASP A 236 -14.64 -9.78 8.01
CA ASP A 236 -15.49 -9.81 9.22
C ASP A 236 -16.12 -8.45 9.57
N GLY A 237 -15.81 -7.40 8.79
CA GLY A 237 -16.28 -6.03 8.98
C GLY A 237 -15.39 -5.17 9.87
N THR A 238 -14.28 -5.70 10.40
CA THR A 238 -13.28 -4.91 11.13
C THR A 238 -12.54 -3.97 10.17
N ILE A 239 -12.29 -2.74 10.60
CA ILE A 239 -11.45 -1.78 9.87
C ILE A 239 -10.32 -1.36 10.79
N ASP A 240 -9.10 -1.58 10.33
CA ASP A 240 -7.88 -1.20 11.04
C ASP A 240 -7.12 -0.14 10.24
N VAL A 241 -6.65 0.89 10.94
CA VAL A 241 -5.92 2.02 10.37
C VAL A 241 -4.69 2.29 11.22
N TYR A 242 -3.54 2.40 10.57
CA TYR A 242 -2.28 2.73 11.22
C TYR A 242 -1.56 3.87 10.51
N SER A 243 -0.94 4.75 11.30
CA SER A 243 -0.01 5.78 10.84
C SER A 243 1.13 5.89 11.86
N ALA A 244 2.38 5.88 11.38
CA ALA A 244 3.58 6.06 12.20
C ALA A 244 3.76 7.49 12.72
N LYS A 245 2.94 8.43 12.24
CA LYS A 245 2.88 9.82 12.72
C LYS A 245 1.45 10.13 13.12
N ASP A 246 0.83 11.06 12.42
CA ASP A 246 -0.47 11.60 12.78
C ASP A 246 -1.58 10.99 11.91
N ILE A 247 -2.78 10.98 12.47
CA ILE A 247 -4.05 10.79 11.74
C ILE A 247 -4.88 12.04 12.04
N SER A 248 -5.36 12.71 10.98
CA SER A 248 -6.14 13.95 11.11
C SER A 248 -7.49 13.79 10.42
N PHE A 249 -8.55 14.27 11.07
CA PHE A 249 -9.90 14.30 10.55
C PHE A 249 -10.45 15.73 10.61
N THR A 250 -10.97 16.22 9.49
CA THR A 250 -11.60 17.54 9.37
C THR A 250 -12.88 17.40 8.56
N ALA A 251 -13.96 18.05 8.99
CA ALA A 251 -15.21 18.14 8.24
C ALA A 251 -15.74 19.58 8.30
N GLU A 252 -16.29 20.07 7.20
CA GLU A 252 -16.93 21.40 7.15
C GLU A 252 -18.23 21.46 7.96
N ASN A 253 -18.88 20.31 8.12
CA ASN A 253 -20.10 20.17 8.90
C ASN A 253 -19.82 19.38 10.18
N ASN A 254 -20.06 18.07 10.18
CA ASN A 254 -20.00 17.25 11.38
C ASN A 254 -19.08 16.04 11.22
N ILE A 255 -18.41 15.67 12.31
CA ILE A 255 -17.82 14.35 12.50
C ILE A 255 -18.64 13.66 13.59
N ASN A 256 -19.19 12.48 13.31
CA ASN A 256 -20.07 11.75 14.22
C ASN A 256 -19.44 10.41 14.62
N PHE A 257 -19.53 10.06 15.91
CA PHE A 257 -19.13 8.75 16.42
C PHE A 257 -20.30 8.11 17.17
N PHE A 258 -20.65 6.87 16.81
CA PHE A 258 -21.70 6.10 17.47
C PHE A 258 -21.28 4.63 17.53
N ALA A 259 -21.34 4.02 18.71
CA ALA A 259 -21.12 2.60 18.92
C ALA A 259 -22.17 2.05 19.88
N GLN A 260 -22.68 0.85 19.60
CA GLN A 260 -23.70 0.21 20.45
C GLN A 260 -23.14 -0.31 21.79
N LYS A 261 -21.83 -0.54 21.87
CA LYS A 261 -21.16 -1.06 23.07
C LYS A 261 -20.36 0.03 23.75
N GLU A 262 -19.22 0.41 23.16
CA GLU A 262 -18.26 1.29 23.79
C GLU A 262 -17.52 2.15 22.76
N ILE A 263 -17.08 3.32 23.20
CA ILE A 263 -16.10 4.17 22.53
C ILE A 263 -14.98 4.40 23.53
N ASN A 264 -13.77 3.94 23.20
CA ASN A 264 -12.59 4.08 24.05
C ASN A 264 -11.62 5.07 23.41
N ILE A 265 -11.19 6.10 24.16
CA ILE A 265 -10.25 7.13 23.71
C ILE A 265 -9.10 7.17 24.71
N ASN A 266 -7.87 6.94 24.24
CA ASN A 266 -6.68 6.92 25.07
C ASN A 266 -5.53 7.71 24.40
N ALA A 267 -4.76 8.43 25.20
CA ALA A 267 -3.56 9.14 24.78
C ALA A 267 -2.50 9.06 25.89
N ASN A 268 -1.25 8.76 25.54
CA ASN A 268 -0.16 8.62 26.52
C ASN A 268 0.28 9.98 27.11
N GLN A 269 -0.01 11.07 26.41
CA GLN A 269 0.27 12.43 26.86
C GLN A 269 -1.04 13.14 27.20
N ASN A 270 -1.44 14.12 26.40
CA ASN A 270 -2.61 14.94 26.66
C ASN A 270 -3.80 14.54 25.77
N LEU A 271 -5.00 14.51 26.34
CA LEU A 271 -6.25 14.54 25.60
C LEU A 271 -6.83 15.95 25.65
N GLY A 272 -6.78 16.66 24.52
CA GLY A 272 -7.36 18.00 24.38
C GLY A 272 -8.80 17.93 23.85
N ILE A 273 -9.75 18.57 24.55
CA ILE A 273 -11.13 18.72 24.09
C ILE A 273 -11.51 20.18 24.25
N VAL A 274 -11.79 20.85 23.13
CA VAL A 274 -12.07 22.29 23.09
C VAL A 274 -13.26 22.54 22.18
N SER A 275 -14.20 23.37 22.64
CA SER A 275 -15.22 23.98 21.78
C SER A 275 -14.99 25.49 21.77
N THR A 276 -14.77 26.06 20.59
CA THR A 276 -14.42 27.48 20.46
C THR A 276 -15.61 28.40 20.63
N THR A 277 -16.77 28.02 20.09
CA THR A 277 -17.99 28.84 20.07
C THR A 277 -19.16 28.19 20.81
N GLY A 278 -19.18 26.86 20.88
CA GLY A 278 -20.26 26.09 21.47
C GLY A 278 -19.94 25.56 22.86
N ASN A 279 -20.69 24.54 23.25
CA ASN A 279 -20.54 23.86 24.55
C ASN A 279 -19.82 22.52 24.36
N VAL A 280 -19.10 22.08 25.39
CA VAL A 280 -18.76 20.67 25.59
C VAL A 280 -19.81 20.07 26.51
N GLN A 281 -20.52 19.03 26.05
CA GLN A 281 -21.62 18.38 26.79
C GLN A 281 -21.26 16.91 27.05
N ILE A 282 -21.43 16.45 28.30
CA ILE A 282 -21.17 15.08 28.73
C ILE A 282 -22.37 14.63 29.55
N GLU A 283 -23.05 13.55 29.12
CA GLU A 283 -24.27 13.04 29.76
C GLU A 283 -24.25 11.51 29.81
N THR A 284 -24.65 10.96 30.95
CA THR A 284 -24.99 9.55 31.13
C THR A 284 -26.45 9.43 31.57
N LYS A 285 -27.26 8.64 30.84
CA LYS A 285 -28.70 8.56 31.11
C LYS A 285 -29.10 7.71 32.32
N GLN A 286 -28.25 6.76 32.71
CA GLN A 286 -28.61 5.75 33.72
C GLN A 286 -27.53 5.51 34.78
N LYS A 287 -26.30 5.98 34.53
CA LYS A 287 -25.10 5.63 35.30
C LYS A 287 -24.28 6.88 35.56
N ASP A 288 -23.15 6.70 36.20
CA ASP A 288 -22.33 7.79 36.74
C ASP A 288 -21.39 8.38 35.69
N VAL A 289 -21.09 9.67 35.82
CA VAL A 289 -19.93 10.30 35.20
C VAL A 289 -18.78 10.23 36.21
N MET A 290 -17.68 9.54 35.84
CA MET A 290 -16.51 9.38 36.71
C MET A 290 -15.36 10.24 36.19
N LEU A 291 -14.77 11.06 37.06
CA LEU A 291 -13.59 11.88 36.77
C LEU A 291 -12.54 11.60 37.85
N LEU A 292 -11.33 11.20 37.43
CA LEU A 292 -10.22 10.89 38.32
C LEU A 292 -8.95 11.57 37.82
N ALA A 293 -8.25 12.26 38.72
CA ALA A 293 -6.91 12.79 38.50
C ALA A 293 -6.02 12.38 39.67
N GLN A 294 -4.83 11.84 39.39
CA GLN A 294 -3.90 11.38 40.43
C GLN A 294 -3.25 12.54 41.19
N GLU A 295 -3.06 13.69 40.53
CA GLU A 295 -2.45 14.88 41.13
C GLU A 295 -3.51 15.90 41.56
N SER A 296 -4.10 16.60 40.60
CA SER A 296 -5.09 17.65 40.88
C SER A 296 -6.16 17.71 39.81
N MET A 297 -7.39 18.03 40.24
CA MET A 297 -8.49 18.40 39.37
C MET A 297 -8.76 19.90 39.56
N LYS A 298 -8.74 20.66 38.46
CA LYS A 298 -9.01 22.10 38.49
C LYS A 298 -10.27 22.40 37.70
N ILE A 299 -11.23 23.09 38.32
CA ILE A 299 -12.51 23.48 37.71
C ILE A 299 -12.69 24.97 37.95
N ALA A 300 -12.89 25.74 36.88
CA ALA A 300 -13.05 27.19 36.95
C ALA A 300 -14.13 27.65 35.95
N SER A 301 -14.83 28.72 36.30
CA SER A 301 -15.68 29.48 35.37
C SER A 301 -15.11 30.88 35.24
N GLY A 302 -14.96 31.36 34.00
CA GLY A 302 -14.26 32.62 33.74
C GLY A 302 -15.07 33.87 34.13
N THR A 303 -16.37 33.86 33.87
CA THR A 303 -17.23 35.05 34.03
C THR A 303 -18.54 34.78 34.77
N LYS A 304 -18.96 33.52 34.88
CA LYS A 304 -20.25 33.13 35.43
C LYS A 304 -20.06 32.19 36.62
N THR A 305 -21.02 31.32 36.84
CA THR A 305 -21.11 30.42 37.98
C THR A 305 -20.46 29.07 37.68
N ILE A 306 -20.08 28.37 38.75
CA ILE A 306 -19.98 26.91 38.78
C ILE A 306 -21.19 26.45 39.60
N GLU A 307 -22.06 25.65 39.00
CA GLU A 307 -23.29 25.16 39.65
C GLU A 307 -23.17 23.65 39.88
N LEU A 308 -23.34 23.24 41.15
CA LEU A 308 -23.39 21.84 41.55
C LEU A 308 -24.76 21.55 42.14
N GLN A 309 -25.64 20.95 41.33
CA GLN A 309 -26.98 20.58 41.77
C GLN A 309 -27.04 19.07 41.97
N CYS A 310 -27.34 18.63 43.20
CA CYS A 310 -27.69 17.24 43.48
C CYS A 310 -28.95 17.20 44.36
N PRO A 311 -29.92 16.30 44.08
CA PRO A 311 -31.09 16.13 44.94
C PRO A 311 -30.76 15.44 46.27
N ALA A 312 -29.63 14.73 46.34
CA ALA A 312 -29.14 14.05 47.53
C ALA A 312 -27.98 14.84 48.14
N ASN A 313 -26.83 14.19 48.38
CA ASN A 313 -25.72 14.77 49.14
C ASN A 313 -24.57 15.20 48.22
N ILE A 314 -24.01 16.38 48.49
CA ILE A 314 -22.65 16.73 48.05
C ILE A 314 -21.69 16.32 49.16
N VAL A 315 -20.73 15.44 48.85
CA VAL A 315 -19.71 15.01 49.80
C VAL A 315 -18.38 15.67 49.43
N LEU A 316 -17.86 16.51 50.33
CA LEU A 316 -16.53 17.10 50.22
C LEU A 316 -15.67 16.54 51.35
N ALA A 317 -14.64 15.78 51.01
CA ALA A 317 -13.75 15.16 51.97
C ALA A 317 -12.29 15.35 51.54
N GLY A 318 -11.46 15.74 52.50
CA GLY A 318 -10.03 15.95 52.31
C GLY A 318 -9.40 16.37 53.63
N ALA A 319 -8.07 16.42 53.69
CA ALA A 319 -7.36 16.88 54.89
C ALA A 319 -7.72 18.34 55.25
N LYS A 320 -8.06 19.16 54.25
CA LYS A 320 -8.50 20.55 54.40
C LYS A 320 -9.51 20.89 53.32
N VAL A 321 -10.58 21.60 53.69
CA VAL A 321 -11.55 22.18 52.76
C VAL A 321 -11.56 23.69 52.98
N ASP A 322 -10.98 24.45 52.06
CA ASP A 322 -11.04 25.91 52.08
C ASP A 322 -12.21 26.39 51.22
N LEU A 323 -13.17 27.04 51.85
CA LEU A 323 -14.27 27.72 51.15
C LEU A 323 -13.99 29.22 51.14
N MET A 324 -14.00 29.82 49.95
CA MET A 324 -13.71 31.25 49.73
C MET A 324 -12.37 31.72 50.34
N PRO A 325 -11.23 31.10 49.97
CA PRO A 325 -9.93 31.55 50.46
C PRO A 325 -9.62 32.99 50.00
N ALA A 326 -8.97 33.79 50.86
CA ALA A 326 -8.66 35.21 50.59
C ALA A 326 -7.74 35.43 49.36
N ALA A 327 -7.03 34.38 48.94
CA ALA A 327 -6.36 34.30 47.65
C ALA A 327 -6.59 32.89 47.07
N PRO A 328 -6.92 32.76 45.77
CA PRO A 328 -7.05 31.45 45.14
C PRO A 328 -5.72 30.69 45.26
N PRO A 329 -5.68 29.49 45.87
CA PRO A 329 -4.49 28.66 45.87
C PRO A 329 -4.25 28.13 44.45
N GLY A 330 -3.24 28.66 43.77
CA GLY A 330 -2.88 28.29 42.40
C GLY A 330 -3.42 29.29 41.37
N GLY A 331 -2.50 29.87 40.59
CA GLY A 331 -2.78 30.84 39.53
C GLY A 331 -3.79 30.33 38.48
N LYS A 332 -4.21 31.26 37.62
CA LYS A 332 -5.21 31.02 36.55
C LYS A 332 -4.88 29.74 35.77
N ILE A 333 -5.91 28.98 35.42
CA ILE A 333 -5.79 27.85 34.51
C ILE A 333 -5.54 28.45 33.12
N GLU A 334 -4.34 28.25 32.60
CA GLU A 334 -3.95 28.75 31.28
C GLU A 334 -4.47 27.79 30.17
N PRO A 335 -4.81 28.30 28.97
CA PRO A 335 -5.25 27.48 27.83
C PRO A 335 -4.22 26.42 27.43
N LEU A 336 -4.70 25.29 26.89
CA LEU A 336 -3.84 24.26 26.30
C LEU A 336 -3.21 24.81 25.00
N GLU A 337 -1.90 24.97 25.00
CA GLU A 337 -1.13 25.25 23.78
C GLU A 337 -0.81 23.92 23.05
N PRO A 338 -0.88 23.87 21.71
CA PRO A 338 -0.55 22.68 20.95
C PRO A 338 0.96 22.44 20.95
N THR A 339 1.40 21.29 21.48
CA THR A 339 2.80 20.85 21.42
C THR A 339 2.92 19.49 20.75
N ASN A 340 3.87 19.42 19.83
CA ASN A 340 4.17 18.28 18.96
C ASN A 340 5.22 17.33 19.59
N LEU A 341 5.11 16.04 19.22
CA LEU A 341 6.13 14.96 19.24
C LEU A 341 6.38 14.20 20.57
N PRO A 342 7.16 13.08 20.57
CA PRO A 342 6.70 11.73 20.24
C PRO A 342 7.06 10.70 21.35
N GLY A 343 6.57 9.46 21.23
CA GLY A 343 7.28 8.30 21.78
C GLY A 343 6.59 7.51 22.90
N ASP A 344 6.02 6.39 22.46
CA ASP A 344 5.98 5.08 23.11
C ASP A 344 5.00 4.79 24.26
N GLN A 345 4.69 3.50 24.31
CA GLN A 345 3.47 2.79 24.64
C GLN A 345 3.24 2.57 26.14
N GLY A 346 1.98 2.70 26.59
CA GLY A 346 1.59 2.32 27.93
C GLY A 346 0.08 2.11 28.06
N SER A 347 -0.32 0.85 28.25
CA SER A 347 -1.65 0.42 28.71
C SER A 347 -2.84 0.97 27.91
N ALA A 348 -3.04 0.46 26.69
CA ALA A 348 -4.33 0.65 26.03
C ALA A 348 -5.40 -0.20 26.72
N PHE A 349 -6.49 0.44 27.17
CA PHE A 349 -7.74 -0.24 27.53
C PHE A 349 -8.47 -0.80 26.28
N VAL A 350 -7.89 -0.61 25.09
CA VAL A 350 -8.45 -1.00 23.80
C VAL A 350 -8.04 -2.44 23.49
N LYS A 351 -9.02 -3.30 23.21
CA LYS A 351 -8.82 -4.74 22.95
C LYS A 351 -7.97 -5.04 21.70
N ARG A 352 -7.89 -4.10 20.75
CA ARG A 352 -7.17 -4.21 19.48
C ARG A 352 -6.55 -2.87 19.12
N LEU A 353 -5.25 -2.85 18.84
CA LEU A 353 -4.50 -1.65 18.46
C LEU A 353 -3.67 -1.97 17.21
N PRO A 354 -3.99 -1.38 16.05
CA PRO A 354 -3.17 -1.47 14.85
C PRO A 354 -1.76 -0.92 15.08
N GLU A 355 -0.75 -1.66 14.62
CA GLU A 355 0.67 -1.29 14.75
C GLU A 355 1.38 -1.27 13.39
N GLN A 356 2.65 -0.87 13.39
CA GLN A 356 3.46 -0.98 12.19
C GLN A 356 3.55 -2.44 11.73
N GLU A 357 3.47 -2.65 10.42
CA GLU A 357 3.74 -3.96 9.84
C GLU A 357 5.20 -4.39 10.12
N PRO A 358 5.47 -5.68 10.41
CA PRO A 358 4.53 -6.80 10.42
C PRO A 358 3.64 -6.80 11.67
N TRP A 359 2.31 -6.71 11.49
CA TRP A 359 1.36 -6.74 12.59
C TRP A 359 0.67 -8.10 12.70
N LYS A 360 0.81 -8.75 13.85
CA LYS A 360 0.22 -10.09 14.09
C LYS A 360 -1.29 -10.07 14.35
N GLY A 361 -1.88 -8.88 14.48
CA GLY A 361 -3.30 -8.75 14.77
C GLY A 361 -4.21 -9.04 13.58
N HIS A 362 -3.72 -9.13 12.35
CA HIS A 362 -4.56 -9.35 11.17
C HIS A 362 -5.46 -10.58 11.31
N ILE A 363 -6.77 -10.40 11.13
CA ILE A 363 -7.77 -11.46 11.30
C ILE A 363 -7.75 -12.42 10.10
N ASP A 364 -7.37 -11.91 8.91
CA ASP A 364 -7.28 -12.71 7.68
C ASP A 364 -6.02 -13.61 7.65
N LEU A 365 -5.13 -13.49 8.63
CA LEU A 365 -4.07 -14.47 8.86
C LEU A 365 -4.67 -15.57 9.74
N GLY A 366 -5.15 -16.66 9.13
CA GLY A 366 -5.50 -17.86 9.89
C GLY A 366 -4.33 -18.27 10.80
N GLU A 367 -4.61 -19.03 11.87
CA GLU A 367 -3.60 -19.50 12.85
C GLU A 367 -2.38 -20.20 12.18
N GLU A 368 -2.52 -20.63 10.92
CA GLU A 368 -1.51 -21.27 10.09
C GLU A 368 -0.73 -20.32 9.15
N ALA A 369 -1.14 -19.06 8.95
CA ALA A 369 -0.55 -18.20 7.92
C ALA A 369 0.88 -17.69 8.24
N MET A 370 1.37 -17.89 9.47
CA MET A 370 2.76 -17.62 9.85
C MET A 370 3.66 -18.87 9.87
N VAL A 371 3.12 -20.07 9.66
CA VAL A 371 3.88 -21.31 9.55
C VAL A 371 3.18 -22.25 8.56
N ILE A 372 3.49 -22.14 7.27
CA ILE A 372 3.38 -23.28 6.36
C ILE A 372 4.73 -23.45 5.66
N ASP A 373 5.65 -24.05 6.40
CA ASP A 373 6.74 -24.83 5.81
C ASP A 373 6.11 -26.13 5.29
N GLY A 374 5.50 -26.07 4.10
CA GLY A 374 4.62 -27.16 3.67
C GLY A 374 3.88 -26.92 2.37
N TYR A 375 4.61 -26.65 1.29
CA TYR A 375 4.15 -27.00 -0.05
C TYR A 375 5.25 -27.82 -0.71
N SER A 376 5.06 -29.14 -0.69
CA SER A 376 5.74 -30.15 -1.50
C SER A 376 5.40 -30.00 -2.96
#